data_AF-A0A847NYI5-F1
#
_entry.id   AF-A0A847NYI5-F1
#
_cell.length_a   1.000
_cell.length_b   1.000
_cell.length_c   1.000
_cell.angle_alpha   90.00
_cell.angle_beta   90.00
_cell.angle_gamma   90.00
#
_symmetry.space_group_name_H-M   'P 1'
#
loop_
_entity.id
_entity.type
_entity.pdbx_description
1 polymer ?
#
loop_
_entity_poly.entity_id
_entity_poly.type
_entity_poly.pdbx_seq_one_letter_code
_entity_poly.pdbx_strand_id
1 'polypeptide(L)'
;MARISKAQLLKLQKKFKTDAAIGEQFGITRQAVHQLRKKYGIESSLAKNPERNAEIVRLYDNGTSGTALAKKYKLSISQTYRIINEAKKVVKKSAKKKKK
;
A
#
# COMPACT_ATOMS: atom_id res chain seq x y z
N MET A 1 -24.89 11.71 -7.39
CA MET A 1 -23.59 11.00 -7.52
C MET A 1 -22.54 12.00 -7.98
N ALA A 2 -21.44 12.17 -7.22
CA ALA A 2 -20.32 12.98 -7.69
C ALA A 2 -19.74 12.37 -8.98
N ARG A 3 -19.75 13.13 -10.08
CA ARG A 3 -19.25 12.70 -11.39
C ARG A 3 -17.73 12.87 -11.46
N ILE A 4 -16.99 12.05 -10.70
CA ILE A 4 -15.53 12.00 -10.85
C ILE A 4 -15.22 11.08 -12.04
N SER A 5 -14.62 11.66 -13.09
CA SER A 5 -14.15 10.90 -14.24
C SER A 5 -12.87 10.12 -13.92
N LYS A 6 -12.57 9.08 -14.70
CA LYS A 6 -11.34 8.27 -14.54
C LYS A 6 -10.06 9.13 -14.58
N ALA A 7 -9.97 10.06 -15.54
CA ALA A 7 -8.82 10.94 -15.70
C ALA A 7 -8.66 11.91 -14.51
N GLN A 8 -9.77 12.41 -13.99
CA GLN A 8 -9.79 13.28 -12.83
C GLN A 8 -9.35 12.53 -11.56
N LEU A 9 -9.83 11.30 -11.37
CA LEU A 9 -9.42 10.45 -10.23
C LEU A 9 -7.91 10.17 -10.22
N LEU A 10 -7.30 9.96 -11.40
CA LEU A 10 -5.84 9.78 -11.53
C LEU A 10 -5.05 11.04 -11.15
N LYS A 11 -5.49 12.23 -11.61
CA LYS A 11 -4.85 13.50 -11.22
C LYS A 11 -4.97 13.73 -9.71
N LEU A 12 -6.13 13.42 -9.13
CA LEU A 12 -6.40 13.57 -7.71
C LEU A 12 -5.55 12.62 -6.85
N GLN A 13 -5.33 11.38 -7.29
CA GLN A 13 -4.41 10.46 -6.60
C GLN A 13 -2.98 10.98 -6.55
N LYS A 14 -2.47 11.58 -7.65
CA LYS A 14 -1.12 12.18 -7.66
C LYS A 14 -1.00 13.35 -6.68
N LYS A 15 -2.06 14.17 -6.56
CA LYS A 15 -2.08 15.37 -5.71
C LYS A 15 -2.28 15.04 -4.22
N PHE A 16 -3.27 14.23 -3.89
CA PHE A 16 -3.74 14.02 -2.51
C PHE A 16 -3.24 12.72 -1.86
N LYS A 17 -2.64 11.80 -2.64
CA LYS A 17 -2.04 10.51 -2.22
C LYS A 17 -2.99 9.49 -1.56
N THR A 18 -4.09 9.93 -0.95
CA THR A 18 -5.02 9.08 -0.18
C THR A 18 -6.46 9.25 -0.63
N ASP A 19 -7.22 8.15 -0.63
CA ASP A 19 -8.66 8.15 -0.96
C ASP A 19 -9.48 9.00 0.03
N ALA A 20 -8.99 9.19 1.27
CA ALA A 20 -9.62 10.02 2.29
C ALA A 20 -9.54 11.51 1.95
N ALA A 21 -8.35 12.01 1.64
CA ALA A 21 -8.14 13.40 1.26
C ALA A 21 -8.88 13.74 -0.05
N ILE A 22 -8.98 12.80 -1.00
CA ILE A 22 -9.82 12.99 -2.21
C ILE A 22 -11.30 13.11 -1.83
N GLY A 23 -11.76 12.33 -0.86
CA GLY A 23 -13.14 12.37 -0.39
C GLY A 23 -13.51 13.70 0.24
N GLU A 24 -12.67 14.19 1.16
CA GLU A 24 -12.86 15.47 1.85
C GLU A 24 -13.00 16.65 0.88
N GLN A 25 -12.17 16.68 -0.17
CA GLN A 25 -12.17 17.77 -1.15
C GLN A 25 -13.44 17.82 -2.01
N PHE A 26 -14.11 16.69 -2.18
CA PHE A 26 -15.30 16.57 -3.04
C PHE A 26 -16.59 16.36 -2.23
N GLY A 27 -16.52 16.45 -0.90
CA GLY A 27 -17.67 16.20 -0.02
C GLY A 27 -18.22 14.78 -0.15
N ILE A 28 -17.37 13.80 -0.50
CA ILE A 28 -17.76 12.39 -0.64
C ILE A 28 -17.01 11.52 0.35
N THR A 29 -17.58 10.38 0.70
CA THR A 29 -16.92 9.45 1.61
C THR A 29 -15.69 8.82 0.96
N ARG A 30 -14.67 8.51 1.77
CA ARG A 30 -13.51 7.69 1.36
C ARG A 30 -13.95 6.38 0.69
N GLN A 31 -15.07 5.79 1.14
CA GLN A 31 -15.63 4.58 0.54
C GLN A 31 -16.17 4.83 -0.88
N ALA A 32 -16.82 5.97 -1.13
CA ALA A 32 -17.26 6.32 -2.49
C ALA A 32 -16.06 6.45 -3.45
N VAL A 33 -14.97 7.07 -3.00
CA VAL A 33 -13.71 7.14 -3.77
C VAL A 33 -13.14 5.75 -4.04
N HIS A 34 -13.16 4.86 -3.04
CA HIS A 34 -12.72 3.47 -3.20
C HIS A 34 -13.54 2.72 -4.26
N GLN A 35 -14.86 2.85 -4.23
CA GLN A 35 -15.76 2.21 -5.20
C GLN A 35 -15.55 2.75 -6.61
N LEU A 36 -15.40 4.08 -6.76
CA LEU A 36 -15.04 4.71 -8.03
C LEU A 36 -13.70 4.20 -8.56
N ARG A 37 -12.71 4.10 -7.68
CA ARG A 37 -11.39 3.58 -8.01
C ARG A 37 -11.46 2.14 -8.52
N LYS A 38 -12.22 1.28 -7.84
CA LYS A 38 -12.47 -0.12 -8.25
C LYS A 38 -13.21 -0.19 -9.58
N LYS A 39 -14.27 0.61 -9.77
CA LYS A 39 -15.03 0.69 -11.02
C LYS A 39 -14.15 1.05 -12.22
N TYR A 40 -13.16 1.93 -12.04
CA TYR A 40 -12.25 2.35 -13.09
C TYR A 40 -10.97 1.52 -13.22
N GLY A 41 -10.81 0.47 -12.40
CA GLY A 41 -9.62 -0.39 -12.40
C GLY A 41 -8.34 0.32 -11.95
N ILE A 42 -8.45 1.39 -11.16
CA ILE A 42 -7.30 2.15 -10.68
C ILE A 42 -6.81 1.50 -9.38
N GLU A 43 -5.52 1.18 -9.28
CA GLU A 43 -4.95 0.64 -8.04
C GLU A 43 -4.73 1.74 -6.98
N SER A 44 -4.64 1.33 -5.71
CA SER A 44 -4.40 2.29 -4.62
C SER A 44 -2.91 2.57 -4.54
N SER A 45 -2.53 3.84 -4.69
CA SER A 45 -1.13 4.26 -4.50
C SER A 45 -0.64 4.06 -3.06
N LEU A 46 -1.55 3.96 -2.08
CA LEU A 46 -1.21 3.69 -0.68
C LEU A 46 -0.60 2.30 -0.46
N ALA A 47 -0.72 1.39 -1.44
CA ALA A 47 -0.49 -0.02 -1.16
C ALA A 47 0.96 -0.47 -1.22
N LYS A 48 1.88 0.20 -1.95
CA LYS A 48 3.24 -0.36 -2.12
C LYS A 48 4.27 0.75 -2.21
N ASN A 49 5.04 0.92 -1.12
CA ASN A 49 6.41 1.42 -1.22
C ASN A 49 7.32 0.19 -1.35
N PRO A 50 7.48 -0.39 -2.56
CA PRO A 50 8.22 -1.63 -2.73
C PRO A 50 9.66 -1.49 -2.28
N GLU A 51 10.29 -0.33 -2.51
CA GLU A 51 11.67 -0.04 -2.13
C GLU A 51 11.85 -0.06 -0.61
N ARG A 52 11.07 0.76 0.12
CA ARG A 52 11.08 0.78 1.59
C ARG A 52 10.78 -0.60 2.17
N ASN A 53 9.78 -1.30 1.62
CA ASN A 53 9.41 -2.62 2.12
C ASN A 53 10.52 -3.66 1.88
N ALA A 54 11.21 -3.59 0.74
CA ALA A 54 12.37 -4.44 0.46
C ALA A 54 13.52 -4.13 1.42
N GLU A 55 13.76 -2.86 1.74
CA GLU A 55 14.76 -2.45 2.73
C GLU A 55 14.43 -2.95 4.14
N ILE A 56 13.17 -2.83 4.57
CA ILE A 56 12.69 -3.38 5.87
C ILE A 56 12.96 -4.87 5.97
N VAL A 57 12.68 -5.63 4.90
CA VAL A 57 12.92 -7.08 4.87
C VAL A 57 14.41 -7.40 4.95
N ARG A 58 15.24 -6.71 4.14
CA ARG A 58 16.71 -6.88 4.17
C ARG A 58 17.29 -6.62 5.55
N LEU A 59 16.91 -5.51 6.20
CA LEU A 59 17.40 -5.16 7.52
C LEU A 59 16.93 -6.14 8.60
N TYR A 60 15.70 -6.66 8.47
CA TYR A 60 15.18 -7.69 9.37
C TYR A 60 15.93 -9.02 9.21
N ASP A 61 16.20 -9.44 7.97
CA ASP A 61 16.97 -10.65 7.69
C ASP A 61 18.45 -10.51 8.15
N ASN A 62 18.97 -9.28 8.18
CA ASN A 62 20.27 -8.95 8.79
C ASN A 62 20.25 -8.89 10.34
N GLY A 63 19.12 -9.22 10.98
CA GLY A 63 19.01 -9.30 12.44
C GLY A 63 18.48 -8.05 13.14
N THR A 64 18.08 -7.00 12.40
CA THR A 64 17.47 -5.82 13.02
C THR A 64 16.06 -6.16 13.55
N SER A 65 15.76 -5.78 14.79
CA SER A 65 14.45 -6.08 15.38
C SER A 65 13.31 -5.35 14.66
N GLY A 66 12.15 -6.01 14.55
CA GLY A 66 10.96 -5.42 13.92
C GLY A 66 10.47 -4.15 14.64
N THR A 67 10.72 -4.02 15.94
CA THR A 67 10.40 -2.82 16.73
C THR A 67 11.32 -1.65 16.41
N ALA A 68 12.62 -1.88 16.20
CA ALA A 68 13.56 -0.85 15.76
C ALA A 68 13.23 -0.38 14.34
N LEU A 69 12.89 -1.31 13.44
CA LEU A 69 12.44 -0.99 12.08
C LEU A 69 11.14 -0.17 12.09
N ALA A 70 10.18 -0.51 12.95
CA ALA A 70 8.95 0.26 13.09
C ALA A 70 9.24 1.72 13.46
N LYS A 71 10.14 1.95 14.42
CA LYS A 71 10.58 3.32 14.79
C LYS A 71 11.29 4.01 13.63
N LYS A 72 12.27 3.36 12.99
CA LYS A 72 13.07 3.92 11.88
C LYS A 72 12.19 4.39 10.71
N TYR A 73 11.19 3.60 10.34
CA TYR A 73 10.31 3.89 9.21
C TYR A 73 8.99 4.58 9.59
N LYS A 74 8.83 4.98 10.85
CA LYS A 74 7.60 5.59 11.40
C LYS A 74 6.34 4.78 11.06
N LEU A 75 6.45 3.45 11.23
CA LEU A 75 5.37 2.50 11.02
C LEU A 75 4.85 1.95 12.35
N SER A 76 3.62 1.46 12.36
CA SER A 76 3.17 0.62 13.47
C SER A 76 3.92 -0.71 13.47
N ILE A 77 4.18 -1.25 14.66
CA ILE A 77 4.84 -2.55 14.83
C ILE A 77 4.12 -3.63 14.01
N SER A 78 2.79 -3.64 14.08
CA SER A 78 1.94 -4.57 13.34
C SER A 78 2.09 -4.42 11.82
N GLN A 79 2.17 -3.19 11.31
CA GLN A 79 2.37 -2.95 9.87
C GLN A 79 3.75 -3.42 9.42
N THR A 80 4.80 -3.20 10.22
CA THR A 80 6.16 -3.67 9.93
C THR A 80 6.21 -5.19 9.81
N TYR A 81 5.63 -5.93 10.78
CA TYR A 81 5.56 -7.39 10.69
C TYR A 81 4.69 -7.88 9.54
N ARG A 82 3.62 -7.15 9.20
CA ARG A 82 2.79 -7.51 8.03
C ARG A 82 3.59 -7.44 6.73
N ILE A 83 4.40 -6.39 6.56
CA ILE A 83 5.30 -6.23 5.40
C ILE A 83 6.30 -7.40 5.33
N ILE A 84 6.95 -7.73 6.44
CA ILE A 84 7.92 -8.83 6.52
C ILE A 84 7.26 -10.17 6.17
N ASN A 85 6.08 -10.45 6.75
CA ASN A 85 5.37 -11.70 6.53
C ASN A 85 4.81 -11.84 5.12
N GLU A 86 4.31 -10.75 4.51
CA GLU A 86 3.88 -10.72 3.12
C GLU A 86 5.05 -11.04 2.17
N ALA A 87 6.24 -10.45 2.40
CA ALA A 87 7.44 -10.74 1.62
C ALA A 87 7.85 -12.23 1.71
N LYS A 88 7.88 -12.81 2.92
CA LYS A 88 8.20 -14.24 3.10
C LYS A 88 7.19 -15.16 2.40
N LYS A 89 5.89 -14.80 2.38
CA LYS A 89 4.86 -15.56 1.65
C LYS A 89 5.07 -15.54 0.13
N VAL A 90 5.50 -14.41 -0.42
CA VAL A 90 5.79 -14.29 -1.87
C VAL A 90 6.97 -15.20 -2.26
N VAL A 91 8.03 -15.25 -1.44
CA VAL A 91 9.17 -16.15 -1.65
C VAL A 91 8.73 -17.63 -1.61
N LYS A 92 7.91 -18.01 -0.62
CA LYS A 92 7.38 -19.39 -0.55
C LYS A 92 6.52 -19.78 -1.75
N LYS A 93 5.66 -18.87 -2.25
CA LYS A 93 4.81 -19.12 -3.42
C LYS A 93 5.60 -19.25 -4.72
N SER A 94 6.62 -18.41 -4.92
CA SER A 94 7.49 -18.47 -6.10
C SER A 94 8.34 -19.74 -6.11
N ALA A 95 8.87 -20.17 -4.96
CA ALA A 95 9.58 -21.46 -4.83
C ALA A 95 8.67 -22.66 -5.13
N LYS A 96 7.41 -22.66 -4.68
CA LYS A 96 6.44 -23.75 -4.94
C LYS A 96 6.05 -23.84 -6.42
N LYS A 97 6.02 -22.72 -7.15
CA LYS A 97 5.67 -22.67 -8.58
C LYS A 97 6.82 -23.14 -9.49
N LYS A 98 8.07 -23.08 -9.02
CA LYS A 98 9.27 -23.52 -9.76
C LYS A 98 9.53 -25.04 -9.65
N LYS A 99 8.83 -25.72 -8.75
CA LYS A 99 8.94 -27.16 -8.46
C LYS A 99 7.83 -28.00 -9.13
N LYS A 100 6.99 -27.39 -9.96
CA LYS A 100 5.86 -28.01 -10.66
C LYS A 100 6.03 -27.75 -12.15
#